data_AF-A0AAN6PFP4-F1
#
_entry.id   AF-A0AAN6PFP4-F1
#
_cell.length_a   1.000
_cell.length_b   1.000
_cell.length_c   1.000
_cell.angle_alpha   90.00
_cell.angle_beta   90.00
_cell.angle_gamma   90.00
#
_symmetry.space_group_name_H-M   'P 1'
#
loop_
_entity.id
_entity.type
_entity.pdbx_description
1 polymer ?
#
loop_
_entity_poly.entity_id
_entity_poly.type
_entity_poly.pdbx_seq_one_letter_code
_entity_poly.pdbx_strand_id
1 'polypeptide(L)'
;MSLISALQIPYRESREGFWGEQTSTLNWCEEDYNITFYCAEVVNTLTNLVFMWLGVRGLRNVLSHAHSRVFILAFLGYIVVGLGSMAFHTTLKYEMQLADELPMIYTVCIMGFATFSYRRSAKAKTLIAVGLVGLAVFITVYYLYAQDPVFHQVAYGLLTAGTIFRGFYVMERSLRPKLSQRKPAEECDRYMREMYKLALTGIFLFLAGFFLWNMDNIFCRHLTATKKQILLPWSVVLEGHGWWHILTGLGMLLLSPLLSFRLKTAFVNMSISNEALQKLVREIESQAIAAQQQISLVRTQTASKQREMRLAQLTRSEIAALPSDTAVYEGVGKMFVAIPVPALQDKLGSQIKEIETEVDAMGKRLHYLETTAKNSQDHIEKMLKGAGQP
;
A
#
# COMPACT_ATOMS: atom_id res chain seq x y z
N MET A 1 13.21 35.64 18.19
CA MET A 1 12.84 35.25 16.80
C MET A 1 12.19 33.87 16.89
N SER A 2 10.97 33.72 16.36
CA SER A 2 10.30 32.42 16.38
C SER A 2 11.04 31.44 15.45
N LEU A 3 10.99 30.14 15.74
CA LEU A 3 11.54 29.08 14.86
C LEU A 3 11.06 29.20 13.40
N ILE A 4 9.87 29.79 13.19
CA ILE A 4 9.26 30.04 11.89
C ILE A 4 10.06 31.08 11.09
N SER A 5 10.55 32.15 11.74
CA SER A 5 11.38 33.18 11.09
C SER A 5 12.80 32.70 10.75
N ALA A 6 13.30 31.65 11.42
CA ALA A 6 14.64 31.12 11.18
C ALA A 6 14.75 30.25 9.91
N LEU A 7 13.61 29.81 9.34
CA LEU A 7 13.56 28.95 8.15
C LEU A 7 13.12 29.69 6.88
N GLN A 8 12.93 31.01 6.95
CA GLN A 8 12.45 31.79 5.82
C GLN A 8 13.57 32.16 4.85
N ILE A 9 13.41 31.77 3.59
CA ILE A 9 14.34 32.12 2.51
C ILE A 9 13.62 33.06 1.53
N PRO A 10 14.26 34.17 1.09
CA PRO A 10 13.66 35.09 0.14
C PRO A 10 13.18 34.37 -1.14
N TYR A 11 11.95 34.66 -1.56
CA TYR A 11 11.46 34.28 -2.89
C TYR A 11 11.96 35.33 -3.88
N ARG A 12 13.04 35.00 -4.56
CA ARG A 12 13.76 35.85 -5.52
C ARG A 12 13.02 35.92 -6.84
N GLU A 13 13.31 36.99 -7.58
CA GLU A 13 12.83 37.17 -8.94
C GLU A 13 13.61 36.29 -9.92
N SER A 14 13.01 36.03 -11.07
CA SER A 14 13.63 35.34 -12.20
C SER A 14 14.99 35.94 -12.56
N ARG A 15 15.96 35.07 -12.87
CA ARG A 15 17.35 35.43 -13.16
C ARG A 15 17.99 34.46 -14.12
N GLU A 16 19.13 34.85 -14.69
CA GLU A 16 19.93 33.95 -15.52
C GLU A 16 20.38 32.70 -14.74
N GLY A 17 20.26 31.57 -15.41
CA GLY A 17 20.57 30.26 -14.85
C GLY A 17 21.45 29.40 -15.75
N PHE A 18 21.78 28.21 -15.26
CA PHE A 18 22.77 27.32 -15.88
C PHE A 18 22.44 26.94 -17.33
N TRP A 19 21.16 26.75 -17.67
CA TRP A 19 20.75 26.29 -19.00
C TRP A 19 20.61 27.41 -20.02
N GLY A 20 20.92 28.65 -19.67
CA GLY A 20 20.79 29.81 -20.55
C GLY A 20 19.34 30.22 -20.81
N GLU A 21 19.11 30.99 -21.88
CA GLU A 21 17.81 31.58 -22.19
C GLU A 21 16.71 30.56 -22.48
N GLN A 22 15.48 30.88 -22.09
CA GLN A 22 14.31 30.08 -22.41
C GLN A 22 14.09 30.01 -23.93
N THR A 23 13.81 28.81 -24.44
CA THR A 23 13.42 28.60 -25.84
C THR A 23 12.05 27.94 -25.99
N SER A 24 11.46 27.45 -24.90
CA SER A 24 10.11 26.90 -24.86
C SER A 24 9.05 27.96 -25.19
N THR A 25 7.92 27.51 -25.75
CA THR A 25 6.78 28.39 -26.03
C THR A 25 5.98 28.75 -24.78
N LEU A 26 6.23 28.07 -23.66
CA LEU A 26 5.59 28.26 -22.37
C LEU A 26 6.63 28.50 -21.26
N ASN A 27 6.24 29.32 -20.28
CA ASN A 27 6.88 29.50 -18.97
C ASN A 27 5.76 29.56 -17.92
N TRP A 28 5.94 28.89 -16.78
CA TRP A 28 4.91 28.80 -15.74
C TRP A 28 5.08 29.90 -14.68
N CYS A 29 4.26 29.86 -13.63
CA CYS A 29 4.26 30.95 -12.64
C CYS A 29 5.39 30.86 -11.59
N GLU A 30 6.11 29.74 -11.51
CA GLU A 30 7.25 29.62 -10.61
C GLU A 30 8.40 30.49 -11.13
N GLU A 31 9.00 31.33 -10.27
CA GLU A 31 10.09 32.22 -10.73
C GLU A 31 11.36 31.44 -11.08
N ASP A 32 11.85 31.64 -12.31
CA ASP A 32 12.99 30.91 -12.84
C ASP A 32 14.26 31.09 -12.00
N TYR A 33 14.89 29.97 -11.67
CA TYR A 33 16.15 29.88 -10.93
C TYR A 33 16.10 30.58 -9.56
N ASN A 34 14.91 30.83 -9.00
CA ASN A 34 14.74 31.50 -7.72
C ASN A 34 15.44 30.73 -6.58
N ILE A 35 15.18 29.42 -6.50
CA ILE A 35 15.71 28.53 -5.46
C ILE A 35 17.17 28.16 -5.73
N THR A 36 17.52 27.79 -6.97
CA THR A 36 18.87 27.32 -7.35
C THR A 36 19.26 27.77 -8.76
N PHE A 37 20.57 27.88 -9.02
CA PHE A 37 21.11 28.24 -10.33
C PHE A 37 20.99 27.12 -11.37
N TYR A 38 20.80 25.86 -10.96
CA TYR A 38 20.86 24.69 -11.83
C TYR A 38 19.51 24.20 -12.37
N CYS A 39 18.40 24.68 -11.82
CA CYS A 39 17.05 24.21 -12.11
C CYS A 39 16.13 25.43 -12.11
N ALA A 40 15.48 25.68 -13.27
CA ALA A 40 14.64 26.85 -13.47
C ALA A 40 13.44 26.84 -12.51
N GLU A 41 12.61 25.81 -12.55
CA GLU A 41 11.42 25.70 -11.71
C GLU A 41 11.55 24.46 -10.80
N VAL A 42 12.04 24.67 -9.57
CA VAL A 42 12.39 23.57 -8.65
C VAL A 42 11.15 22.84 -8.13
N VAL A 43 10.09 23.56 -7.79
CA VAL A 43 8.85 22.94 -7.28
C VAL A 43 8.18 22.17 -8.40
N ASN A 44 8.04 22.75 -9.58
CA ASN A 44 7.48 22.07 -10.76
C ASN A 44 8.33 20.85 -11.15
N THR A 45 9.65 20.93 -11.06
CA THR A 45 10.54 19.77 -11.28
C THR A 45 10.34 18.68 -10.23
N LEU A 46 10.39 19.00 -8.94
CA LEU A 46 10.38 17.99 -7.87
C LEU A 46 9.01 17.32 -7.70
N THR A 47 7.93 18.04 -7.97
CA THR A 47 6.56 17.48 -7.88
C THR A 47 6.35 16.33 -8.87
N ASN A 48 7.11 16.28 -9.97
CA ASN A 48 7.09 15.18 -10.93
C ASN A 48 7.66 13.84 -10.41
N LEU A 49 8.34 13.82 -9.25
CA LEU A 49 8.73 12.57 -8.56
C LEU A 49 7.51 11.68 -8.25
N VAL A 50 6.31 12.26 -8.16
CA VAL A 50 5.06 11.50 -8.03
C VAL A 50 4.85 10.57 -9.22
N PHE A 51 5.10 11.00 -10.45
CA PHE A 51 4.96 10.17 -11.66
C PHE A 51 5.98 9.05 -11.68
N MET A 52 7.20 9.33 -11.22
CA MET A 52 8.27 8.33 -11.08
C MET A 52 7.87 7.25 -10.08
N TRP A 53 7.43 7.65 -8.88
CA TRP A 53 7.00 6.73 -7.85
C TRP A 53 5.78 5.90 -8.28
N LEU A 54 4.77 6.55 -8.86
CA LEU A 54 3.55 5.89 -9.36
C LEU A 54 3.83 4.94 -10.51
N GLY A 55 4.66 5.35 -11.47
CA GLY A 55 5.06 4.53 -12.62
C GLY A 55 5.81 3.27 -12.19
N VAL A 56 6.82 3.41 -11.32
CA VAL A 56 7.59 2.27 -10.79
C VAL A 56 6.69 1.34 -9.98
N ARG A 57 5.85 1.89 -9.09
CA ARG A 57 4.93 1.09 -8.27
C ARG A 57 3.91 0.35 -9.14
N GLY A 58 3.35 1.02 -10.15
CA GLY A 58 2.43 0.44 -11.12
C GLY A 58 3.07 -0.68 -11.93
N LEU A 59 4.30 -0.47 -12.41
CA LEU A 59 5.06 -1.47 -13.15
C LEU A 59 5.33 -2.72 -12.30
N ARG A 60 5.82 -2.54 -11.06
CA ARG A 60 6.01 -3.66 -10.12
C ARG A 60 4.71 -4.44 -9.91
N ASN A 61 3.60 -3.74 -9.73
CA ASN A 61 2.30 -4.39 -9.54
C ASN A 61 1.86 -5.20 -10.77
N VAL A 62 2.02 -4.65 -11.97
CA VAL A 62 1.68 -5.31 -13.25
C VAL A 62 2.48 -6.59 -13.45
N LEU A 63 3.78 -6.55 -13.13
CA LEU A 63 4.69 -7.68 -13.24
C LEU A 63 4.36 -8.77 -12.22
N SER A 64 4.04 -8.42 -10.97
CA SER A 64 3.70 -9.39 -9.92
C SER A 64 2.33 -10.05 -10.07
N HIS A 65 1.34 -9.38 -10.70
CA HIS A 65 -0.06 -9.86 -10.70
C HIS A 65 -0.60 -10.28 -12.07
N ALA A 66 0.29 -10.61 -13.03
CA ALA A 66 -0.05 -11.10 -14.38
C ALA A 66 -1.09 -10.23 -15.10
N HIS A 67 -0.93 -8.90 -15.03
CA HIS A 67 -1.77 -7.97 -15.77
C HIS A 67 -1.48 -8.02 -17.27
N SER A 68 -2.40 -7.48 -18.09
CA SER A 68 -2.18 -7.35 -19.53
C SER A 68 -0.91 -6.54 -19.80
N ARG A 69 -0.06 -7.01 -20.71
CA ARG A 69 1.22 -6.36 -21.08
C ARG A 69 1.05 -4.91 -21.56
N VAL A 70 -0.15 -4.51 -22.00
CA VAL A 70 -0.46 -3.12 -22.37
C VAL A 70 -0.28 -2.16 -21.19
N PHE A 71 -0.51 -2.59 -19.95
CA PHE A 71 -0.31 -1.74 -18.77
C PHE A 71 1.16 -1.52 -18.43
N ILE A 72 2.07 -2.38 -18.88
CA ILE A 72 3.52 -2.13 -18.80
C ILE A 72 3.83 -0.85 -19.58
N LEU A 73 3.32 -0.74 -20.82
CA LEU A 73 3.54 0.43 -21.66
C LEU A 73 2.88 1.69 -21.07
N ALA A 74 1.71 1.56 -20.43
CA ALA A 74 1.06 2.70 -19.77
C ALA A 74 1.89 3.23 -18.58
N PHE A 75 2.41 2.36 -17.71
CA PHE A 75 3.23 2.78 -16.58
C PHE A 75 4.64 3.22 -16.98
N LEU A 76 5.20 2.68 -18.06
CA LEU A 76 6.41 3.24 -18.68
C LEU A 76 6.12 4.63 -19.26
N GLY A 77 4.97 4.83 -19.90
CA GLY A 77 4.52 6.14 -20.38
C GLY A 77 4.47 7.19 -19.25
N TYR A 78 3.95 6.82 -18.07
CA TYR A 78 4.00 7.65 -16.86
C TYR A 78 5.42 8.09 -16.47
N ILE A 79 6.37 7.16 -16.49
CA ILE A 79 7.77 7.45 -16.17
C ILE A 79 8.36 8.40 -17.22
N VAL A 80 8.05 8.18 -18.49
CA VAL A 80 8.51 9.05 -19.59
C VAL A 80 7.93 10.46 -19.46
N VAL A 81 6.63 10.61 -19.17
CA VAL A 81 6.01 11.92 -18.88
C VAL A 81 6.70 12.60 -17.71
N GLY A 82 6.88 11.89 -16.58
CA GLY A 82 7.54 12.46 -15.41
C GLY A 82 8.98 12.91 -15.68
N LEU A 83 9.77 12.10 -16.38
CA LEU A 83 11.15 12.46 -16.77
C LEU A 83 11.19 13.63 -17.75
N GLY A 84 10.29 13.65 -18.73
CA GLY A 84 10.14 14.74 -19.69
C GLY A 84 9.80 16.05 -19.00
N SER A 85 8.79 16.03 -18.14
CA SER A 85 8.37 17.18 -17.33
C SER A 85 9.48 17.67 -16.40
N MET A 86 10.20 16.77 -15.72
CA MET A 86 11.38 17.14 -14.92
C MET A 86 12.45 17.83 -15.77
N ALA A 87 12.75 17.30 -16.95
CA ALA A 87 13.73 17.88 -17.86
C ALA A 87 13.26 19.24 -18.40
N PHE A 88 11.97 19.39 -18.70
CA PHE A 88 11.38 20.63 -19.15
C PHE A 88 11.46 21.71 -18.07
N HIS A 89 10.91 21.47 -16.87
CA HIS A 89 10.93 22.43 -15.76
C HIS A 89 12.34 22.75 -15.24
N THR A 90 13.31 21.86 -15.47
CA THR A 90 14.71 22.15 -15.15
C THR A 90 15.36 23.11 -16.14
N THR A 91 14.99 23.04 -17.43
CA THR A 91 15.76 23.65 -18.53
C THR A 91 15.03 24.72 -19.33
N LEU A 92 13.69 24.70 -19.35
CA LEU A 92 12.81 25.54 -20.17
C LEU A 92 13.19 25.56 -21.66
N LYS A 93 13.59 24.40 -22.18
CA LYS A 93 13.96 24.19 -23.59
C LYS A 93 12.82 23.60 -24.38
N TYR A 94 12.68 24.05 -25.63
CA TYR A 94 11.62 23.57 -26.52
C TYR A 94 11.68 22.05 -26.74
N GLU A 95 12.88 21.48 -26.88
CA GLU A 95 13.06 20.04 -27.05
C GLU A 95 12.58 19.26 -25.82
N MET A 96 12.78 19.80 -24.62
CA MET A 96 12.32 19.19 -23.38
C MET A 96 10.83 19.41 -23.15
N GLN A 97 10.27 20.54 -23.60
CA GLN A 97 8.83 20.77 -23.65
C GLN A 97 8.14 19.69 -24.49
N LEU A 98 8.68 19.36 -25.67
CA LEU A 98 8.17 18.26 -26.49
C LEU A 98 8.28 16.91 -25.78
N ALA A 99 9.35 16.69 -25.01
CA ALA A 99 9.56 15.49 -24.21
C ALA A 99 8.60 15.38 -23.01
N ASP A 100 8.00 16.47 -22.56
CA ASP A 100 6.93 16.49 -21.55
C ASP A 100 5.56 16.26 -22.19
N GLU A 101 5.18 17.13 -23.14
CA GLU A 101 3.83 17.21 -23.66
C GLU A 101 3.47 16.05 -24.59
N LEU A 102 4.35 15.62 -25.50
CA LEU A 102 4.02 14.57 -26.47
C LEU A 102 3.80 13.19 -25.81
N PRO A 103 4.62 12.75 -24.84
CA PRO A 103 4.35 11.51 -24.10
C PRO A 103 3.02 11.46 -23.37
N MET A 104 2.43 12.61 -22.98
CA MET A 104 1.08 12.64 -22.42
C MET A 104 0.04 12.12 -23.43
N ILE A 105 0.11 12.56 -24.68
CA ILE A 105 -0.75 12.10 -25.78
C ILE A 105 -0.54 10.59 -26.00
N TYR A 106 0.72 10.16 -26.09
CA TYR A 106 1.04 8.75 -26.37
C TYR A 106 0.53 7.83 -25.25
N THR A 107 0.70 8.23 -24.00
CA THR A 107 0.23 7.48 -22.84
C THR A 107 -1.29 7.35 -22.83
N VAL A 108 -2.02 8.43 -23.12
CA VAL A 108 -3.49 8.38 -23.23
C VAL A 108 -3.92 7.54 -24.43
N CYS A 109 -3.23 7.58 -25.57
CA CYS A 109 -3.50 6.69 -26.69
C CYS A 109 -3.30 5.21 -26.33
N ILE A 110 -2.26 4.86 -25.55
CA ILE A 110 -2.04 3.49 -25.06
C ILE A 110 -3.19 3.04 -24.14
N MET A 111 -3.63 3.92 -23.24
CA MET A 111 -4.76 3.64 -22.34
C MET A 111 -6.09 3.60 -23.09
N GLY A 112 -6.25 4.45 -24.10
CA GLY A 112 -7.32 4.41 -25.08
C GLY A 112 -7.36 3.06 -25.81
N PHE A 113 -6.21 2.56 -26.28
CA PHE A 113 -6.14 1.24 -26.89
C PHE A 113 -6.62 0.15 -25.92
N ALA A 114 -6.14 0.14 -24.66
CA ALA A 114 -6.58 -0.82 -23.65
C ALA A 114 -8.11 -0.79 -23.44
N THR A 115 -8.70 0.40 -23.43
CA THR A 115 -10.13 0.64 -23.15
C THR A 115 -11.02 0.33 -24.37
N PHE A 116 -10.67 0.85 -25.54
CA PHE A 116 -11.46 0.71 -26.77
C PHE A 116 -11.35 -0.71 -27.37
N SER A 117 -10.18 -1.35 -27.25
CA SER A 117 -9.94 -2.71 -27.76
C SER A 117 -10.55 -3.82 -26.89
N TYR A 118 -11.07 -3.47 -25.71
CA TYR A 118 -11.63 -4.42 -24.76
C TYR A 118 -12.73 -5.28 -25.39
N ARG A 119 -12.50 -6.60 -25.38
CA ARG A 119 -13.39 -7.65 -25.90
C ARG A 119 -13.81 -7.46 -27.37
N ARG A 120 -12.96 -6.82 -28.17
CA ARG A 120 -13.11 -6.72 -29.64
C ARG A 120 -12.38 -7.86 -30.36
N SER A 121 -12.78 -8.12 -31.61
CA SER A 121 -12.11 -9.09 -32.50
C SER A 121 -10.69 -8.61 -32.86
N ALA A 122 -9.80 -9.52 -33.26
CA ALA A 122 -8.42 -9.17 -33.63
C ALA A 122 -8.34 -8.09 -34.74
N LYS A 123 -9.23 -8.17 -35.74
CA LYS A 123 -9.37 -7.16 -36.79
C LYS A 123 -9.71 -5.78 -36.22
N ALA A 124 -10.70 -5.71 -35.33
CA ALA A 124 -11.09 -4.45 -34.69
C ALA A 124 -10.00 -3.90 -33.76
N LYS A 125 -9.27 -4.75 -33.02
CA LYS A 125 -8.11 -4.31 -32.23
C LYS A 125 -7.04 -3.67 -33.10
N THR A 126 -6.73 -4.30 -34.23
CA THR A 126 -5.74 -3.78 -35.20
C THR A 126 -6.17 -2.43 -35.76
N LEU A 127 -7.44 -2.30 -36.16
CA LEU A 127 -7.98 -1.03 -36.66
C LEU A 127 -7.92 0.09 -35.61
N ILE A 128 -8.26 -0.22 -34.34
CA ILE A 128 -8.17 0.74 -33.23
C ILE A 128 -6.72 1.15 -32.99
N ALA A 129 -5.77 0.20 -33.01
CA ALA A 129 -4.35 0.50 -32.83
C ALA A 129 -3.83 1.41 -33.95
N VAL A 130 -4.11 1.09 -35.22
CA VAL A 130 -3.72 1.91 -36.38
C VAL A 130 -4.34 3.30 -36.28
N GLY A 131 -5.63 3.39 -35.92
CA GLY A 131 -6.31 4.68 -35.75
C GLY A 131 -5.70 5.55 -34.65
N LEU A 132 -5.39 4.97 -33.49
CA LEU A 132 -4.79 5.71 -32.37
C LEU A 132 -3.34 6.11 -32.66
N VAL A 133 -2.56 5.27 -33.34
CA VAL A 133 -1.21 5.63 -33.79
C VAL A 133 -1.28 6.74 -34.83
N GLY A 134 -2.16 6.63 -35.82
CA GLY A 134 -2.37 7.67 -36.82
C GLY A 134 -2.78 9.01 -36.19
N LEU A 135 -3.66 8.97 -35.19
CA LEU A 135 -4.06 10.16 -34.43
C LEU A 135 -2.89 10.76 -33.65
N ALA A 136 -2.09 9.95 -32.95
CA ALA A 136 -0.92 10.42 -32.22
C ALA A 136 0.13 11.06 -33.15
N VAL A 137 0.37 10.45 -34.32
CA VAL A 137 1.26 10.99 -35.36
C VAL A 137 0.71 12.32 -35.90
N PHE A 138 -0.58 12.38 -36.22
CA PHE A 138 -1.22 13.62 -36.68
C PHE A 138 -1.07 14.76 -35.66
N ILE A 139 -1.41 14.50 -34.39
CA ILE A 139 -1.28 15.49 -33.32
C ILE A 139 0.19 15.93 -33.18
N THR A 140 1.14 15.00 -33.23
CA THR A 140 2.57 15.31 -33.12
C THR A 140 3.04 16.20 -34.27
N VAL A 141 2.75 15.81 -35.52
CA VAL A 141 3.19 16.57 -36.70
C VAL A 141 2.56 17.95 -36.73
N TYR A 142 1.26 18.05 -36.44
CA TYR A 142 0.59 19.34 -36.37
C TYR A 142 1.15 20.20 -35.24
N TYR A 143 1.42 19.62 -34.08
CA TYR A 143 1.96 20.36 -32.93
C TYR A 143 3.37 20.89 -33.20
N LEU A 144 4.22 20.12 -33.86
CA LEU A 144 5.56 20.57 -34.29
C LEU A 144 5.49 21.70 -35.32
N TYR A 145 4.47 21.70 -36.18
CA TYR A 145 4.28 22.75 -37.17
C TYR A 145 3.67 24.02 -36.58
N ALA A 146 2.59 23.88 -35.80
CA ALA A 146 1.82 25.00 -35.28
C ALA A 146 2.44 25.63 -34.02
N GLN A 147 3.17 24.84 -33.23
CA GLN A 147 3.77 25.22 -31.94
C GLN A 147 2.77 25.87 -30.97
N ASP A 148 1.48 25.53 -31.11
CA ASP A 148 0.38 26.07 -30.30
C ASP A 148 0.06 25.14 -29.12
N PRO A 149 0.42 25.51 -27.88
CA PRO A 149 0.19 24.66 -26.72
C PRO A 149 -1.30 24.46 -26.40
N VAL A 150 -2.18 25.38 -26.83
CA VAL A 150 -3.63 25.24 -26.62
C VAL A 150 -4.18 24.09 -27.45
N PHE A 151 -3.69 23.91 -28.69
CA PHE A 151 -4.04 22.76 -29.51
C PHE A 151 -3.72 21.44 -28.80
N HIS A 152 -2.52 21.33 -28.22
CA HIS A 152 -2.11 20.14 -27.47
C HIS A 152 -3.05 19.90 -26.28
N GLN A 153 -3.31 20.92 -25.46
CA GLN A 153 -4.16 20.84 -24.27
C GLN A 153 -5.58 20.36 -24.63
N VAL A 154 -6.17 20.90 -25.69
CA VAL A 154 -7.50 20.50 -26.18
C VAL A 154 -7.47 19.06 -26.69
N ALA A 155 -6.48 18.68 -27.49
CA ALA A 155 -6.35 17.32 -27.99
C ALA A 155 -6.20 16.29 -26.85
N TYR A 156 -5.34 16.58 -25.88
CA TYR A 156 -5.15 15.76 -24.69
C TYR A 156 -6.44 15.65 -23.85
N GLY A 157 -7.13 16.77 -23.63
CA GLY A 157 -8.39 16.82 -22.89
C GLY A 157 -9.49 15.97 -23.52
N LEU A 158 -9.68 16.10 -24.84
CA LEU A 158 -10.68 15.33 -25.59
C LEU A 158 -10.37 13.83 -25.61
N LEU A 159 -9.10 13.46 -25.82
CA LEU A 159 -8.65 12.06 -25.78
C LEU A 159 -8.86 11.43 -24.41
N THR A 160 -8.54 12.16 -23.34
CA THR A 160 -8.70 11.72 -21.96
C THR A 160 -10.18 11.55 -21.61
N ALA A 161 -11.01 12.56 -21.90
CA ALA A 161 -12.45 12.50 -21.66
C ALA A 161 -13.11 11.35 -22.45
N GLY A 162 -12.76 11.17 -23.73
CA GLY A 162 -13.25 10.08 -24.56
C GLY A 162 -12.88 8.70 -24.00
N THR A 163 -11.65 8.55 -23.50
CA THR A 163 -11.16 7.32 -22.87
C THR A 163 -11.89 7.01 -21.56
N ILE A 164 -12.12 8.01 -20.71
CA ILE A 164 -12.87 7.88 -19.45
C ILE A 164 -14.33 7.52 -19.72
N PHE A 165 -15.00 8.23 -20.63
CA PHE A 165 -16.39 7.96 -21.00
C PHE A 165 -16.56 6.54 -21.54
N ARG A 166 -15.64 6.13 -22.42
CA ARG A 166 -15.59 4.74 -22.92
C ARG A 166 -15.39 3.74 -21.78
N GLY A 167 -14.56 4.07 -20.79
CA GLY A 167 -14.36 3.30 -19.56
C GLY A 167 -15.68 3.05 -18.83
N PHE A 168 -16.44 4.11 -18.52
CA PHE A 168 -17.76 3.98 -17.89
C PHE A 168 -18.73 3.16 -18.72
N TYR A 169 -18.78 3.40 -20.03
CA TYR A 169 -19.64 2.62 -20.93
C TYR A 169 -19.32 1.13 -20.85
N VAL A 170 -18.04 0.74 -20.91
CA VAL A 170 -17.65 -0.68 -20.83
C VAL A 170 -17.96 -1.25 -19.45
N MET A 171 -17.65 -0.50 -18.39
CA MET A 171 -17.94 -0.92 -17.03
C MET A 171 -19.44 -1.24 -16.86
N GLU A 172 -20.33 -0.36 -17.31
CA GLU A 172 -21.77 -0.56 -17.17
C GLU A 172 -22.36 -1.57 -18.16
N ARG A 173 -22.00 -1.50 -19.44
CA ARG A 173 -22.62 -2.33 -20.48
C ARG A 173 -21.99 -3.71 -20.63
N SER A 174 -20.74 -3.89 -20.20
CA SER A 174 -20.00 -5.14 -20.41
C SER A 174 -19.54 -5.82 -19.13
N LEU A 175 -19.10 -5.05 -18.12
CA LEU A 175 -18.55 -5.61 -16.89
C LEU A 175 -19.67 -5.95 -15.88
N ARG A 176 -20.56 -4.98 -15.57
CA ARG A 176 -21.65 -5.16 -14.59
C ARG A 176 -22.52 -6.40 -14.88
N PRO A 177 -23.03 -6.64 -16.10
CA PRO A 177 -23.90 -7.80 -16.37
C PRO A 177 -23.17 -9.14 -16.23
N LYS A 178 -21.86 -9.16 -16.47
CA LYS A 178 -21.04 -10.37 -16.32
C LYS A 178 -20.65 -10.65 -14.89
N LEU A 179 -20.46 -9.58 -14.13
CA LEU A 179 -20.17 -9.70 -12.71
C LEU A 179 -21.42 -10.19 -11.97
N SER A 180 -22.60 -9.65 -12.29
CA SER A 180 -23.87 -10.10 -11.69
C SER A 180 -24.22 -11.56 -12.03
N GLN A 181 -23.78 -12.07 -13.18
CA GLN A 181 -23.94 -13.51 -13.53
C GLN A 181 -23.01 -14.43 -12.74
N ARG A 182 -21.87 -13.93 -12.25
CA ARG A 182 -20.81 -14.74 -11.62
C ARG A 182 -20.78 -14.65 -10.10
N LYS A 183 -21.36 -13.59 -9.54
CA LYS A 183 -21.25 -13.23 -8.13
C LYS A 183 -22.62 -12.90 -7.56
N PRO A 184 -22.84 -13.11 -6.25
CA PRO A 184 -24.03 -12.64 -5.56
C PRO A 184 -24.25 -11.13 -5.79
N ALA A 185 -25.50 -10.69 -5.78
CA ALA A 185 -25.87 -9.30 -6.04
C ALA A 185 -25.13 -8.32 -5.11
N GLU A 186 -25.03 -8.64 -3.81
CA GLU A 186 -24.33 -7.82 -2.82
C GLU A 186 -22.83 -7.63 -3.13
N GLU A 187 -22.14 -8.70 -3.53
CA GLU A 187 -20.73 -8.62 -3.92
C GLU A 187 -20.56 -7.78 -5.19
N CYS A 188 -21.44 -7.98 -6.19
CA CYS A 188 -21.44 -7.21 -7.42
C CYS A 188 -21.61 -5.72 -7.16
N ASP A 189 -22.60 -5.34 -6.34
CA ASP A 189 -22.88 -3.96 -5.99
C ASP A 189 -21.73 -3.31 -5.21
N ARG A 190 -21.08 -4.07 -4.31
CA ARG A 190 -19.89 -3.61 -3.60
C ARG A 190 -18.76 -3.29 -4.59
N TYR A 191 -18.45 -4.21 -5.51
CA TYR A 191 -17.39 -4.00 -6.51
C TYR A 191 -17.67 -2.80 -7.41
N MET A 192 -18.91 -2.66 -7.91
CA MET A 192 -19.30 -1.53 -8.75
C MET A 192 -19.20 -0.20 -7.99
N ARG A 193 -19.63 -0.16 -6.73
CA ARG A 193 -19.52 1.03 -5.87
C ARG A 193 -18.06 1.44 -5.67
N GLU A 194 -17.17 0.49 -5.42
CA GLU A 194 -15.74 0.78 -5.29
C GLU A 194 -15.13 1.28 -6.62
N MET A 195 -15.51 0.71 -7.76
CA MET A 195 -15.07 1.21 -9.07
C MET A 195 -15.54 2.65 -9.31
N TYR A 196 -16.79 2.98 -8.98
CA TYR A 196 -17.31 4.36 -9.07
C TYR A 196 -16.58 5.30 -8.13
N LYS A 197 -16.36 4.92 -6.88
CA LYS A 197 -15.62 5.76 -5.91
C LYS A 197 -14.22 6.08 -6.42
N LEU A 198 -13.47 5.08 -6.89
CA LEU A 198 -12.14 5.28 -7.43
C LEU A 198 -12.17 6.18 -8.67
N ALA A 199 -13.08 5.92 -9.61
CA ALA A 199 -13.22 6.71 -10.83
C ALA A 199 -13.61 8.18 -10.54
N LEU A 200 -14.62 8.41 -9.71
CA LEU A 200 -15.09 9.75 -9.36
C LEU A 200 -14.05 10.52 -8.55
N THR A 201 -13.33 9.86 -7.65
CA THR A 201 -12.21 10.46 -6.93
C THR A 201 -11.10 10.83 -7.90
N GLY A 202 -10.76 9.95 -8.85
CA GLY A 202 -9.76 10.24 -9.88
C GLY A 202 -10.13 11.43 -10.76
N ILE A 203 -11.39 11.51 -11.20
CA ILE A 203 -11.93 12.67 -11.96
C ILE A 203 -11.86 13.94 -11.12
N PHE A 204 -12.28 13.87 -9.85
CA PHE A 204 -12.22 15.02 -8.95
C PHE A 204 -10.80 15.54 -8.79
N LEU A 205 -9.81 14.67 -8.55
CA LEU A 205 -8.40 15.08 -8.46
C LEU A 205 -7.92 15.71 -9.77
N PHE A 206 -8.28 15.15 -10.92
CA PHE A 206 -7.91 15.70 -12.22
C PHE A 206 -8.49 17.10 -12.45
N LEU A 207 -9.78 17.29 -12.14
CA LEU A 207 -10.46 18.58 -12.25
C LEU A 207 -9.93 19.60 -11.23
N ALA A 208 -9.63 19.18 -10.01
CA ALA A 208 -9.02 20.02 -8.99
C ALA A 208 -7.62 20.47 -9.41
N GLY A 209 -6.81 19.56 -9.96
CA GLY A 209 -5.52 19.88 -10.57
C GLY A 209 -5.70 20.89 -11.70
N PHE A 210 -6.62 20.64 -12.64
CA PHE A 210 -6.88 21.52 -13.77
C PHE A 210 -7.30 22.93 -13.31
N PHE A 211 -8.12 22.99 -12.27
CA PHE A 211 -8.51 24.25 -11.64
C PHE A 211 -7.30 25.00 -11.07
N LEU A 212 -6.45 24.34 -10.27
CA LEU A 212 -5.25 24.96 -9.70
C LEU A 212 -4.27 25.41 -10.78
N TRP A 213 -4.10 24.61 -11.84
CA TRP A 213 -3.31 24.98 -13.01
C TRP A 213 -3.84 26.26 -13.67
N ASN A 214 -5.15 26.38 -13.87
CA ASN A 214 -5.74 27.61 -14.44
C ASN A 214 -5.58 28.80 -13.49
N MET A 215 -5.70 28.61 -12.17
CA MET A 215 -5.48 29.69 -11.20
C MET A 215 -4.03 30.19 -11.25
N ASP A 216 -3.07 29.27 -11.40
CA ASP A 216 -1.65 29.59 -11.54
C ASP A 216 -1.40 30.44 -12.79
N ASN A 217 -1.99 30.07 -13.93
CA ASN A 217 -1.86 30.82 -15.18
C ASN A 217 -2.55 32.20 -15.14
N ILE A 218 -3.80 32.27 -14.66
CA ILE A 218 -4.62 33.50 -14.72
C ILE A 218 -4.19 34.51 -13.67
N PHE A 219 -3.92 34.06 -12.44
CA PHE A 219 -3.63 34.94 -11.30
C PHE A 219 -2.15 35.01 -10.96
N CYS A 220 -1.26 34.62 -11.89
CA CYS A 220 0.17 34.50 -11.61
C CYS A 220 0.77 35.75 -10.95
N ARG A 221 0.47 36.95 -11.44
CA ARG A 221 0.99 38.21 -10.85
C ARG A 221 0.62 38.36 -9.38
N HIS A 222 -0.61 38.02 -9.00
CA HIS A 222 -1.09 38.09 -7.61
C HIS A 222 -0.50 36.99 -6.74
N LEU A 223 -0.40 35.78 -7.28
CA LEU A 223 0.23 34.64 -6.60
C LEU A 223 1.69 34.94 -6.33
N THR A 224 2.46 35.40 -7.32
CA THR A 224 3.88 35.77 -7.19
C THR A 224 4.11 36.91 -6.21
N ALA A 225 3.27 37.96 -6.22
CA ALA A 225 3.34 39.01 -5.20
C ALA A 225 3.13 38.45 -3.78
N THR A 226 2.21 37.49 -3.62
CA THR A 226 1.97 36.80 -2.35
C THR A 226 3.14 35.89 -1.96
N LYS A 227 3.71 35.14 -2.93
CA LYS A 227 4.90 34.28 -2.73
C LYS A 227 6.09 35.08 -2.19
N LYS A 228 6.30 36.30 -2.71
CA LYS A 228 7.32 37.26 -2.22
C LYS A 228 7.07 37.76 -0.80
N GLN A 229 5.85 37.72 -0.28
CA GLN A 229 5.52 38.11 1.10
C GLN A 229 5.64 36.96 2.10
N ILE A 230 5.18 35.76 1.73
CA ILE A 230 5.17 34.60 2.65
C ILE A 230 6.49 33.84 2.70
N LEU A 231 7.34 34.02 1.66
CA LEU A 231 8.69 33.48 1.54
C LEU A 231 8.73 31.95 1.47
N LEU A 232 9.87 31.40 1.07
CA LEU A 232 10.11 29.95 1.11
C LEU A 232 10.30 29.50 2.57
N PRO A 233 9.91 28.27 2.94
CA PRO A 233 9.30 27.24 2.09
C PRO A 233 7.77 27.37 1.93
N TRP A 234 7.13 28.32 2.63
CA TRP A 234 5.67 28.42 2.67
C TRP A 234 5.06 28.81 1.32
N SER A 235 5.79 29.55 0.50
CA SER A 235 5.37 29.92 -0.87
C SER A 235 5.12 28.73 -1.79
N VAL A 236 5.69 27.55 -1.51
CA VAL A 236 5.52 26.32 -2.30
C VAL A 236 4.04 25.93 -2.42
N VAL A 237 3.21 26.23 -1.42
CA VAL A 237 1.78 25.91 -1.47
C VAL A 237 1.03 26.67 -2.57
N LEU A 238 1.57 27.81 -3.01
CA LEU A 238 1.00 28.65 -4.05
C LEU A 238 1.48 28.29 -5.47
N GLU A 239 2.37 27.30 -5.62
CA GLU A 239 2.79 26.81 -6.94
C GLU A 239 1.71 25.87 -7.50
N GLY A 240 0.71 26.44 -8.16
CA GLY A 240 -0.47 25.72 -8.64
C GLY A 240 -0.14 24.69 -9.72
N HIS A 241 0.86 24.98 -10.55
CA HIS A 241 1.38 24.04 -11.54
C HIS A 241 2.02 22.80 -10.89
N GLY A 242 2.74 22.96 -9.78
CA GLY A 242 3.27 21.84 -9.00
C GLY A 242 2.18 20.94 -8.42
N TRP A 243 1.06 21.52 -7.95
CA TRP A 243 -0.11 20.75 -7.51
C TRP A 243 -0.79 20.02 -8.66
N TRP A 244 -0.79 20.59 -9.87
CA TRP A 244 -1.28 19.91 -11.06
C TRP A 244 -0.57 18.57 -11.31
N HIS A 245 0.76 18.52 -11.21
CA HIS A 245 1.52 17.27 -11.34
C HIS A 245 1.07 16.20 -10.34
N ILE A 246 0.98 16.58 -9.07
CA ILE A 246 0.58 15.68 -7.98
C ILE A 246 -0.83 15.13 -8.22
N LEU A 247 -1.79 16.04 -8.46
CA LEU A 247 -3.20 15.70 -8.52
C LEU A 247 -3.55 14.92 -9.80
N THR A 248 -2.96 15.25 -10.95
CA THR A 248 -3.19 14.51 -12.19
C THR A 248 -2.52 13.14 -12.18
N GLY A 249 -1.30 13.03 -11.63
CA GLY A 249 -0.61 11.75 -11.46
C GLY A 249 -1.43 10.78 -10.59
N LEU A 250 -1.91 11.25 -9.44
CA LEU A 250 -2.78 10.48 -8.55
C LEU A 250 -4.16 10.21 -9.19
N GLY A 251 -4.76 11.20 -9.84
CA GLY A 251 -6.07 11.07 -10.47
C GLY A 251 -6.10 9.98 -11.54
N MET A 252 -5.08 9.95 -12.41
CA MET A 252 -4.98 8.96 -13.47
C MET A 252 -4.66 7.55 -12.94
N LEU A 253 -3.94 7.44 -11.81
CA LEU A 253 -3.78 6.15 -11.11
C LEU A 253 -5.13 5.62 -10.60
N LEU A 254 -5.95 6.48 -9.99
CA LEU A 254 -7.28 6.10 -9.50
C LEU A 254 -8.26 5.77 -10.63
N LEU A 255 -8.03 6.30 -11.83
CA LEU A 255 -8.76 5.94 -13.05
C LEU A 255 -8.29 4.62 -13.68
N SER A 256 -7.10 4.13 -13.36
CA SER A 256 -6.56 2.89 -13.93
C SER A 256 -7.44 1.63 -13.77
N PRO A 257 -8.19 1.40 -12.66
CA PRO A 257 -9.11 0.26 -12.55
C PRO A 257 -10.29 0.37 -13.54
N LEU A 258 -10.79 1.59 -13.75
CA LEU A 258 -11.86 1.87 -14.72
C LEU A 258 -11.38 1.58 -16.14
N LEU A 259 -10.16 1.99 -16.49
CA LEU A 259 -9.59 1.85 -17.84
C LEU A 259 -9.04 0.44 -18.11
N SER A 260 -8.71 -0.31 -17.06
CA SER A 260 -8.24 -1.70 -17.16
C SER A 260 -9.31 -2.75 -16.98
N PHE A 261 -10.49 -2.36 -16.48
CA PHE A 261 -11.59 -3.26 -16.11
C PHE A 261 -11.16 -4.37 -15.14
N ARG A 262 -10.13 -4.09 -14.33
CA ARG A 262 -9.59 -5.02 -13.32
C ARG A 262 -9.54 -4.30 -11.99
N LEU A 263 -10.37 -4.76 -11.04
CA LEU A 263 -10.33 -4.33 -9.64
C LEU A 263 -9.03 -4.71 -8.91
N LYS A 264 -8.23 -5.61 -9.48
CA LYS A 264 -6.93 -6.04 -8.92
C LYS A 264 -5.79 -5.04 -9.15
N THR A 265 -6.05 -3.79 -9.52
CA THR A 265 -5.03 -2.74 -9.49
C THR A 265 -4.82 -2.26 -8.05
N ALA A 266 -3.78 -2.81 -7.41
CA ALA A 266 -2.88 -2.27 -6.36
C ALA A 266 -3.38 -1.45 -5.15
N PHE A 267 -4.56 -0.83 -5.15
CA PHE A 267 -5.04 0.07 -4.09
C PHE A 267 -6.16 -0.53 -3.23
N VAL A 268 -6.96 -1.45 -3.77
CA VAL A 268 -8.02 -2.15 -3.01
C VAL A 268 -7.45 -3.07 -1.92
N ASN A 269 -6.18 -3.49 -2.04
CA ASN A 269 -5.49 -4.22 -0.97
C ASN A 269 -5.12 -3.35 0.25
N MET A 270 -5.25 -2.01 0.18
CA MET A 270 -4.90 -1.15 1.30
C MET A 270 -6.06 -0.93 2.29
N SER A 271 -7.32 -0.99 1.83
CA SER A 271 -8.49 -0.75 2.69
C SER A 271 -9.26 -2.01 3.10
N ILE A 272 -9.25 -3.09 2.30
CA ILE A 272 -10.08 -4.28 2.59
C ILE A 272 -9.26 -5.43 3.20
N SER A 273 -7.98 -5.57 2.83
CA SER A 273 -7.12 -6.63 3.36
C SER A 273 -6.56 -6.28 4.74
N ASN A 274 -6.20 -5.03 5.02
CA ASN A 274 -5.47 -4.72 6.25
C ASN A 274 -6.30 -4.87 7.51
N GLU A 275 -7.56 -4.45 7.55
CA GLU A 275 -8.30 -4.47 8.82
C GLU A 275 -8.70 -5.89 9.24
N ALA A 276 -9.17 -6.71 8.30
CA ALA A 276 -9.51 -8.10 8.57
C ALA A 276 -8.26 -8.97 8.79
N LEU A 277 -7.18 -8.76 8.03
CA LEU A 277 -5.91 -9.48 8.21
C LEU A 277 -5.19 -9.03 9.48
N GLN A 278 -5.16 -7.74 9.81
CA GLN A 278 -4.59 -7.24 11.07
C GLN A 278 -5.41 -7.71 12.26
N LYS A 279 -6.75 -7.76 12.15
CA LYS A 279 -7.60 -8.33 13.20
C LYS A 279 -7.32 -9.81 13.39
N LEU A 280 -7.23 -10.58 12.31
CA LEU A 280 -6.90 -12.00 12.35
C LEU A 280 -5.49 -12.24 12.91
N VAL A 281 -4.49 -11.47 12.48
CA VAL A 281 -3.11 -11.58 12.99
C VAL A 281 -3.05 -11.21 14.46
N ARG A 282 -3.70 -10.12 14.89
CA ARG A 282 -3.77 -9.74 16.32
C ARG A 282 -4.47 -10.80 17.16
N GLU A 283 -5.49 -11.45 16.63
CA GLU A 283 -6.22 -12.53 17.31
C GLU A 283 -5.33 -13.78 17.46
N ILE A 284 -4.60 -14.16 16.40
CA ILE A 284 -3.63 -15.27 16.43
C ILE A 284 -2.45 -14.97 17.37
N GLU A 285 -1.91 -13.75 17.35
CA GLU A 285 -0.83 -13.31 18.25
C GLU A 285 -1.30 -13.32 19.72
N SER A 286 -2.50 -12.82 19.99
CA SER A 286 -3.11 -12.84 21.33
C SER A 286 -3.29 -14.28 21.84
N GLN A 287 -3.80 -15.19 20.99
CA GLN A 287 -3.91 -16.61 21.31
C GLN A 287 -2.55 -17.27 21.56
N ALA A 288 -1.54 -16.95 20.76
CA ALA A 288 -0.18 -17.48 20.92
C ALA A 288 0.45 -17.03 22.24
N ILE A 289 0.32 -15.75 22.60
CA ILE A 289 0.83 -15.21 23.88
C ILE A 289 0.11 -15.86 25.06
N ALA A 290 -1.22 -15.97 25.00
CA ALA A 290 -2.00 -16.60 26.05
C ALA A 290 -1.63 -18.09 26.24
N ALA A 291 -1.46 -18.83 25.15
CA ALA A 291 -1.01 -20.22 25.19
C ALA A 291 0.40 -20.34 25.82
N GLN A 292 1.33 -19.47 25.43
CA GLN A 292 2.69 -19.47 25.97
C GLN A 292 2.74 -19.18 27.48
N GLN A 293 1.91 -18.24 27.97
CA GLN A 293 1.77 -17.96 29.40
C GLN A 293 1.23 -19.17 30.16
N GLN A 294 0.21 -19.84 29.62
CA GLN A 294 -0.36 -21.05 30.23
C GLN A 294 0.63 -22.22 30.25
N ILE A 295 1.43 -22.40 29.19
CA ILE A 295 2.51 -23.40 29.14
C ILE A 295 3.49 -23.20 30.31
N SER A 296 3.92 -21.96 30.55
CA SER A 296 4.84 -21.63 31.65
C SER A 296 4.25 -21.98 33.02
N LEU A 297 2.97 -21.68 33.23
CA LEU A 297 2.27 -22.00 34.47
C LEU A 297 2.14 -23.52 34.67
N VAL A 298 1.69 -24.26 33.66
CA VAL A 298 1.51 -25.71 33.73
C VAL A 298 2.86 -26.39 33.98
N ARG A 299 3.94 -26.00 33.28
CA ARG A 299 5.28 -26.56 33.52
C ARG A 299 5.76 -26.35 34.95
N THR A 300 5.51 -25.17 35.52
CA THR A 300 5.88 -24.88 36.91
C THR A 300 5.10 -25.74 37.89
N GLN A 301 3.79 -25.90 37.67
CA GLN A 301 2.94 -26.76 38.49
C GLN A 301 3.34 -28.24 38.39
N THR A 302 3.60 -28.73 37.17
CA THR A 302 4.08 -30.09 36.94
C THR A 302 5.40 -30.35 37.66
N ALA A 303 6.37 -29.43 37.57
CA ALA A 303 7.64 -29.56 38.27
C ALA A 303 7.46 -29.62 39.80
N SER A 304 6.54 -28.82 40.36
CA SER A 304 6.20 -28.86 41.79
C SER A 304 5.61 -30.22 42.19
N LYS A 305 4.61 -30.70 41.45
CA LYS A 305 3.94 -31.97 41.72
C LYS A 305 4.86 -33.17 41.55
N GLN A 306 5.76 -33.13 40.57
CA GLN A 306 6.75 -34.17 40.35
C GLN A 306 7.78 -34.24 41.49
N ARG A 307 8.11 -33.09 42.10
CA ARG A 307 8.93 -33.03 43.31
C ARG A 307 8.21 -33.63 44.52
N GLU A 308 6.93 -33.30 44.72
CA GLU A 308 6.09 -33.88 45.79
C GLU A 308 5.97 -35.40 45.64
N MET A 309 5.70 -35.88 44.42
CA MET A 309 5.64 -37.31 44.11
C MET A 309 6.95 -38.02 44.43
N ARG A 310 8.08 -37.43 44.03
CA ARG A 310 9.41 -38.02 44.29
C ARG A 310 9.72 -38.06 45.78
N LEU A 311 9.34 -37.02 46.53
CA LEU A 311 9.48 -37.03 47.99
C LEU A 311 8.63 -38.14 48.61
N ALA A 312 7.37 -38.28 48.22
CA ALA A 312 6.49 -39.34 48.72
C ALA A 312 7.00 -40.75 48.37
N GLN A 313 7.53 -40.95 47.16
CA GLN A 313 8.17 -42.21 46.73
C GLN A 313 9.40 -42.55 47.59
N LEU A 314 10.27 -41.56 47.82
CA LEU A 314 11.46 -41.75 48.67
C LEU A 314 11.05 -42.06 50.11
N THR A 315 10.14 -41.28 50.70
CA THR A 315 9.62 -41.53 52.05
C THR A 315 9.03 -42.94 52.15
N ARG A 316 8.24 -43.37 51.16
CA ARG A 316 7.67 -44.72 51.15
C ARG A 316 8.76 -45.79 51.08
N SER A 317 9.83 -45.56 50.30
CA SER A 317 10.96 -46.50 50.21
C SER A 317 11.75 -46.60 51.52
N GLU A 318 11.97 -45.48 52.20
CA GLU A 318 12.64 -45.46 53.52
C GLU A 318 11.79 -46.18 54.58
N ILE A 319 10.48 -45.91 54.62
CA ILE A 319 9.56 -46.58 55.54
C ILE A 319 9.46 -48.08 55.26
N ALA A 320 9.61 -48.51 53.99
CA ALA A 320 9.61 -49.93 53.62
C ALA A 320 10.88 -50.69 54.04
N ALA A 321 11.98 -50.00 54.31
CA ALA A 321 13.20 -50.61 54.82
C ALA A 321 13.16 -50.83 56.34
N LEU A 322 12.18 -50.26 57.05
CA LEU A 322 12.07 -50.36 58.51
C LEU A 322 11.38 -51.67 58.95
N PRO A 323 11.78 -52.23 60.11
CA PRO A 323 11.03 -53.30 60.78
C PRO A 323 9.58 -52.89 61.05
N SER A 324 8.65 -53.86 60.96
CA SER A 324 7.20 -53.62 61.08
C SER A 324 6.73 -53.11 62.45
N ASP A 325 7.56 -53.28 63.48
CA ASP A 325 7.34 -52.85 64.87
C ASP A 325 7.91 -51.45 65.18
N THR A 326 8.52 -50.79 64.19
CA THR A 326 9.08 -49.45 64.35
C THR A 326 7.97 -48.41 64.58
N ALA A 327 8.10 -47.61 65.63
CA ALA A 327 7.19 -46.49 65.89
C ALA A 327 7.40 -45.37 64.84
N VAL A 328 6.37 -45.09 64.05
CA VAL A 328 6.37 -44.00 63.06
C VAL A 328 5.25 -43.01 63.36
N TYR A 329 5.48 -41.73 62.99
CA TYR A 329 4.56 -40.64 63.29
C TYR A 329 4.31 -39.79 62.04
N GLU A 330 3.06 -39.41 61.81
CA GLU A 330 2.70 -38.49 60.72
C GLU A 330 2.50 -37.06 61.23
N GLY A 331 2.96 -36.08 60.44
CA GLY A 331 2.77 -34.66 60.75
C GLY A 331 1.34 -34.21 60.42
N VAL A 332 0.65 -33.66 61.41
CA VAL A 332 -0.67 -33.01 61.28
C VAL A 332 -0.54 -31.57 61.80
N GLY A 333 -0.26 -30.64 60.91
CA GLY A 333 0.03 -29.25 61.27
C GLY A 333 1.33 -29.12 62.06
N LYS A 334 1.24 -28.81 63.36
CA LYS A 334 2.39 -28.72 64.29
C LYS A 334 2.53 -29.95 65.20
N MET A 335 1.64 -30.93 65.09
CA MET A 335 1.63 -32.14 65.91
C MET A 335 2.09 -33.35 65.10
N PHE A 336 2.58 -34.38 65.79
CA PHE A 336 2.92 -35.66 65.21
C PHE A 336 2.08 -36.76 65.86
N VAL A 337 1.36 -37.54 65.06
CA VAL A 337 0.45 -38.59 65.52
C VAL A 337 1.01 -39.95 65.16
N ALA A 338 1.06 -40.88 66.11
CA ALA A 338 1.55 -42.23 65.88
C ALA A 338 0.65 -42.97 64.87
N ILE A 339 1.26 -43.64 63.89
CA ILE A 339 0.56 -44.40 62.85
C ILE A 339 1.30 -45.72 62.61
N PRO A 340 0.61 -46.86 62.39
CA PRO A 340 1.28 -48.10 62.03
C PRO A 340 1.96 -48.02 60.66
N VAL A 341 3.12 -48.67 60.51
CA VAL A 341 3.90 -48.71 59.25
C VAL A 341 3.05 -49.11 58.01
N PRO A 342 2.21 -50.16 58.05
CA PRO A 342 1.39 -50.54 56.90
C PRO A 342 0.38 -49.43 56.51
N ALA A 343 -0.25 -48.80 57.49
CA ALA A 343 -1.22 -47.73 57.25
C ALA A 343 -0.56 -46.49 56.62
N LEU A 344 0.67 -46.16 57.04
CA LEU A 344 1.45 -45.07 56.44
C LEU A 344 1.87 -45.40 55.00
N GLN A 345 2.27 -46.64 54.73
CA GLN A 345 2.62 -47.09 53.37
C GLN A 345 1.43 -47.02 52.41
N ASP A 346 0.25 -47.46 52.85
CA ASP A 346 -0.98 -47.40 52.04
C ASP A 346 -1.40 -45.96 51.75
N LYS A 347 -1.27 -45.07 52.76
CA LYS A 347 -1.53 -43.63 52.61
C LYS A 347 -0.57 -42.99 51.60
N LEU A 348 0.74 -43.24 51.73
CA LEU A 348 1.74 -42.75 50.77
C LEU A 348 1.52 -43.34 49.37
N GLY A 349 1.14 -44.62 49.28
CA GLY A 349 0.79 -45.26 48.01
C GLY A 349 -0.41 -44.60 47.32
N SER A 350 -1.44 -44.26 48.09
CA SER A 350 -2.62 -43.53 47.59
C SER A 350 -2.26 -42.12 47.13
N GLN A 351 -1.46 -41.38 47.91
CA GLN A 351 -0.97 -40.05 47.56
C GLN A 351 -0.12 -40.06 46.28
N ILE A 352 0.79 -41.03 46.13
CA ILE A 352 1.60 -41.16 44.91
C ILE A 352 0.70 -41.35 43.69
N LYS A 353 -0.31 -42.23 43.78
CA LYS A 353 -1.23 -42.52 42.67
C LYS A 353 -2.10 -41.31 42.30
N GLU A 354 -2.55 -40.54 43.29
CA GLU A 354 -3.30 -39.30 43.08
C GLU A 354 -2.43 -38.25 42.35
N ILE A 355 -1.21 -38.00 42.84
CA ILE A 355 -0.28 -37.05 42.22
C ILE A 355 0.11 -37.52 40.80
N GLU A 356 0.33 -38.81 40.59
CA GLU A 356 0.62 -39.39 39.27
C GLU A 356 -0.53 -39.12 38.29
N THR A 357 -1.78 -39.28 38.73
CA THR A 357 -2.97 -38.98 37.92
C THR A 357 -3.06 -37.49 37.58
N GLU A 358 -2.74 -36.61 38.52
CA GLU A 358 -2.69 -35.16 38.28
C GLU A 358 -1.57 -34.78 37.28
N VAL A 359 -0.38 -35.36 37.42
CA VAL A 359 0.76 -35.13 36.51
C VAL A 359 0.41 -35.57 35.10
N ASP A 360 -0.23 -36.73 34.92
CA ASP A 360 -0.69 -37.22 33.62
C ASP A 360 -1.74 -36.29 32.98
N ALA A 361 -2.69 -35.80 33.78
CA ALA A 361 -3.69 -34.83 33.31
C ALA A 361 -3.03 -33.50 32.88
N MET A 362 -2.05 -33.01 33.65
CA MET A 362 -1.26 -31.84 33.30
C MET A 362 -0.43 -32.06 32.05
N GLY A 363 0.13 -33.26 31.84
CA GLY A 363 0.88 -33.63 30.63
C GLY A 363 0.01 -33.57 29.37
N LYS A 364 -1.22 -34.11 29.43
CA LYS A 364 -2.20 -34.01 28.32
C LYS A 364 -2.55 -32.55 28.02
N ARG A 365 -2.78 -31.74 29.07
CA ARG A 365 -3.06 -30.30 28.93
C ARG A 365 -1.88 -29.55 28.32
N LEU A 366 -0.66 -29.85 28.75
CA LEU A 366 0.57 -29.24 28.23
C LEU A 366 0.73 -29.55 26.74
N HIS A 367 0.55 -30.80 26.32
CA HIS A 367 0.64 -31.20 24.93
C HIS A 367 -0.37 -30.47 24.03
N TYR A 368 -1.61 -30.29 24.51
CA TYR A 368 -2.63 -29.51 23.80
C TYR A 368 -2.22 -28.05 23.62
N LEU A 369 -1.70 -27.41 24.68
CA LEU A 369 -1.26 -26.02 24.64
C LEU A 369 -0.03 -25.82 23.73
N GLU A 370 0.94 -26.74 23.77
CA GLU A 370 2.11 -26.72 22.88
C GLU A 370 1.72 -26.89 21.41
N THR A 371 0.78 -27.79 21.12
CA THR A 371 0.25 -27.97 19.76
C THR A 371 -0.47 -26.72 19.28
N THR A 372 -1.27 -26.08 20.15
CA THR A 372 -1.96 -24.82 19.85
C THR A 372 -0.97 -23.70 19.55
N ALA A 373 0.03 -23.51 20.42
CA ALA A 373 1.05 -22.49 20.24
C ALA A 373 1.86 -22.69 18.93
N LYS A 374 2.22 -23.94 18.63
CA LYS A 374 2.92 -24.29 17.39
C LYS A 374 2.07 -24.00 16.15
N ASN A 375 0.79 -24.42 16.15
CA ASN A 375 -0.12 -24.15 15.03
C ASN A 375 -0.31 -22.64 14.81
N SER A 376 -0.43 -21.85 15.88
CA SER A 376 -0.50 -20.38 15.79
C SER A 376 0.77 -19.78 15.20
N GLN A 377 1.96 -20.26 15.58
CA GLN A 377 3.24 -19.83 15.01
C GLN A 377 3.36 -20.21 13.52
N ASP A 378 3.03 -21.44 13.16
CA ASP A 378 3.05 -21.90 11.76
C ASP A 378 2.08 -21.11 10.88
N HIS A 379 0.93 -20.70 11.43
CA HIS A 379 -0.02 -19.83 10.74
C HIS A 379 0.57 -18.44 10.50
N ILE A 380 1.18 -17.82 11.53
CA ILE A 380 1.88 -16.52 11.40
C ILE A 380 3.01 -16.62 10.36
N GLU A 381 3.82 -17.66 10.42
CA GLU A 381 4.96 -17.84 9.51
C GLU A 381 4.52 -18.04 8.06
N LYS A 382 3.46 -18.82 7.82
CA LYS A 382 2.85 -18.96 6.48
C LYS A 382 2.28 -17.64 5.96
N MET A 383 1.68 -16.82 6.83
CA MET A 383 1.18 -15.50 6.45
C MET A 383 2.32 -14.53 6.11
N LEU A 384 3.42 -14.56 6.87
CA LEU A 384 4.62 -13.75 6.62
C LEU A 384 5.37 -14.21 5.36
N LYS A 385 5.52 -15.52 5.14
CA LYS A 385 6.17 -16.09 3.94
C LYS A 385 5.31 -15.91 2.68
N GLY A 386 3.99 -16.02 2.79
CA GLY A 386 3.04 -15.72 1.72
C GLY A 386 3.00 -14.25 1.33
N ALA A 387 3.49 -13.35 2.18
CA ALA A 387 3.68 -11.93 1.89
C ALA A 387 5.07 -11.61 1.27
N GLY A 388 5.97 -12.60 1.19
CA GLY A 388 7.40 -12.42 0.88
C GLY A 388 7.97 -13.22 -0.29
N GLN A 389 7.17 -13.89 -1.12
CA GLN A 389 7.64 -14.53 -2.36
C GLN A 389 6.81 -14.11 -3.58
N PRO A 390 7.47 -13.94 -4.75
CA PRO A 390 7.03 -13.12 -5.88
C PRO A 390 5.76 -13.55 -6.61
#